data_AF-A0A2A8CWA1-F1
#
_entry.id   AF-A0A2A8CWA1-F1
#
_cell.length_a   1.000
_cell.length_b   1.000
_cell.length_c   1.000
_cell.angle_alpha   90.00
_cell.angle_beta   90.00
_cell.angle_gamma   90.00
#
_symmetry.space_group_name_H-M   'P 1'
#
loop_
_entity.id
_entity.type
_entity.pdbx_description
1 polymer ?
#
loop_
_entity_poly.entity_id
_entity_poly.type
_entity_poly.pdbx_seq_one_letter_code
_entity_poly.pdbx_strand_id
1 'polypeptide(L)'
;MGSNPVLMISIYLAIGITGLSLLALVGFGIRNLTYGKVEPLTIGAIAVPFVLLGIMLVAMPTAAEAGIMTLIIMFALSLLGLVYTGVKNLIW
;
A
#
# COMPACT_ATOMS: atom_id res chain seq x y z
N MET A 1 33.81 8.82 11.69
CA MET A 1 32.58 9.09 10.92
C MET A 1 31.61 9.82 11.84
N GLY A 2 31.57 11.16 11.76
CA GLY A 2 30.66 11.95 12.60
C GLY A 2 29.22 11.72 12.14
N SER A 3 28.38 11.22 13.04
CA SER A 3 26.93 11.15 12.85
C SER A 3 26.42 12.55 12.53
N ASN A 4 26.02 12.81 11.28
CA ASN A 4 25.47 14.10 10.88
C ASN A 4 24.06 14.22 11.49
N PRO A 5 23.87 15.04 12.54
CA PRO A 5 22.62 15.09 13.29
C PRO A 5 21.44 15.54 12.42
N VAL A 6 21.72 16.29 11.34
CA VAL A 6 20.72 16.73 10.37
C VAL A 6 20.11 15.53 9.63
N LEU A 7 20.95 14.56 9.19
CA LEU A 7 20.47 13.36 8.49
C LEU A 7 19.54 12.52 9.36
N MET A 8 19.89 12.31 10.64
CA MET A 8 19.06 11.55 11.57
C MET A 8 17.70 12.23 11.82
N ILE A 9 17.70 13.54 12.06
CA ILE A 9 16.46 14.31 12.27
C ILE A 9 15.57 14.24 11.03
N SER A 10 16.14 14.35 9.82
CA SER A 10 15.38 14.25 8.57
C SER A 10 14.70 12.89 8.39
N ILE A 11 15.34 11.78 8.76
CA ILE A 11 14.75 10.43 8.66
C ILE A 11 13.55 10.30 9.61
N TYR A 12 13.70 10.70 10.87
CA TYR A 12 12.60 10.62 11.84
C TYR A 12 11.42 11.51 11.45
N LEU A 13 11.69 12.74 10.95
CA LEU A 13 10.65 13.62 10.44
C LEU A 13 9.95 13.04 9.20
N ALA A 14 10.70 12.46 8.26
CA ALA A 14 10.12 11.81 7.09
C ALA A 14 9.18 10.68 7.49
N ILE A 15 9.62 9.77 8.36
CA ILE A 15 8.78 8.67 8.86
C ILE A 15 7.55 9.21 9.59
N GLY A 16 7.71 10.22 10.46
CA GLY A 16 6.60 10.83 11.19
C GLY A 16 5.55 11.47 10.27
N ILE A 17 5.99 12.26 9.29
CA ILE A 17 5.11 12.93 8.32
C ILE A 17 4.43 11.91 7.41
N THR A 18 5.15 10.89 6.94
CA THR A 18 4.57 9.81 6.13
C THR A 18 3.51 9.07 6.93
N GLY A 19 3.78 8.70 8.19
CA GLY A 19 2.81 8.05 9.06
C GLY A 19 1.55 8.90 9.28
N LEU A 20 1.71 10.19 9.59
CA LEU A 20 0.58 11.11 9.75
C LEU A 20 -0.25 11.27 8.47
N SER A 21 0.42 11.32 7.33
CA SER A 21 -0.23 11.43 6.01
C SER A 21 -1.08 10.19 5.70
N LEU A 22 -0.58 9.00 6.04
CA LEU A 22 -1.34 7.74 5.90
C LEU A 22 -2.57 7.72 6.82
N LEU A 23 -2.44 8.17 8.07
CA LEU A 23 -3.58 8.26 8.99
C LEU A 23 -4.66 9.23 8.49
N ALA A 24 -4.24 10.40 7.99
CA ALA A 24 -5.14 11.36 7.37
C ALA A 24 -5.86 10.76 6.15
N LEU A 25 -5.14 10.04 5.30
CA LEU A 25 -5.71 9.37 4.12
C LEU A 25 -6.77 8.33 4.50
N VAL A 26 -6.53 7.52 5.52
CA VAL A 26 -7.52 6.57 6.03
C VAL A 26 -8.76 7.31 6.56
N GLY A 27 -8.57 8.37 7.37
CA GLY A 27 -9.67 9.16 7.91
C GLY A 27 -10.54 9.81 6.82
N PHE A 28 -9.90 10.45 5.83
CA PHE A 28 -10.61 11.05 4.69
C PHE A 28 -11.23 9.99 3.77
N GLY A 29 -10.60 8.81 3.62
CA GLY A 29 -11.15 7.69 2.87
C GLY A 29 -12.45 7.15 3.47
N ILE A 30 -12.48 6.90 4.79
CA ILE A 30 -13.68 6.49 5.52
C ILE A 30 -14.77 7.56 5.42
N ARG A 31 -14.39 8.83 5.59
CA ARG A 31 -15.32 9.97 5.42
C ARG A 31 -15.94 9.97 4.02
N ASN A 32 -15.14 9.76 2.98
CA ASN A 32 -15.63 9.78 1.60
C ASN A 32 -16.54 8.57 1.27
N LEU A 33 -16.28 7.40 1.87
CA LEU A 33 -17.18 6.24 1.83
C LEU A 33 -18.55 6.56 2.43
N THR A 34 -18.57 7.14 3.63
CA THR A 34 -19.83 7.41 4.35
C THR A 34 -20.67 8.48 3.66
N TYR A 35 -20.04 9.43 2.96
CA TYR A 35 -20.75 10.41 2.12
C TYR A 35 -21.12 9.88 0.72
N GLY A 36 -20.84 8.61 0.41
CA GLY A 36 -21.17 8.00 -0.89
C GLY A 36 -20.44 8.62 -2.08
N LYS A 37 -19.33 9.34 -1.84
CA LYS A 37 -18.57 10.03 -2.90
C LYS A 37 -17.68 9.08 -3.70
N VAL A 38 -17.49 7.85 -3.21
CA VAL A 38 -16.59 6.86 -3.80
C VAL A 38 -17.24 5.48 -3.67
N GLU A 39 -17.17 4.70 -4.75
CA GLU A 39 -17.68 3.33 -4.76
C GLU A 39 -16.88 2.44 -3.79
N PRO A 40 -17.54 1.64 -2.92
CA PRO A 40 -16.86 0.78 -1.94
C PRO A 40 -15.87 -0.20 -2.57
N LEU A 41 -16.18 -0.71 -3.77
CA LEU A 41 -15.33 -1.63 -4.52
C LEU A 41 -13.99 -0.98 -4.88
N THR A 42 -14.02 0.27 -5.33
CA THR A 42 -12.83 1.05 -5.69
C THR A 42 -11.92 1.27 -4.49
N ILE A 43 -12.50 1.52 -3.31
CA ILE A 43 -11.71 1.67 -2.08
C ILE A 43 -11.15 0.34 -1.61
N GLY A 44 -11.92 -0.74 -1.75
CA GLY A 44 -11.42 -2.10 -1.52
C GLY A 44 -10.17 -2.39 -2.35
N ALA A 45 -10.21 -2.09 -3.66
CA ALA A 45 -9.08 -2.29 -4.57
C ALA A 45 -7.84 -1.46 -4.19
N ILE A 46 -8.02 -0.20 -3.79
CA ILE A 46 -6.92 0.67 -3.34
C ILE A 46 -6.34 0.20 -2.00
N ALA A 47 -7.16 -0.38 -1.14
CA ALA A 47 -6.74 -0.86 0.18
C ALA A 47 -5.93 -2.17 0.11
N VAL A 48 -6.11 -2.99 -0.93
CA VAL A 48 -5.43 -4.30 -1.09
C VAL A 48 -3.92 -4.26 -0.79
N PRO A 49 -3.10 -3.39 -1.41
CA PRO A 49 -1.66 -3.37 -1.14
C PRO A 49 -1.32 -3.06 0.32
N PHE A 50 -2.10 -2.20 0.98
CA PHE A 50 -1.87 -1.82 2.37
C PHE A 50 -2.25 -2.94 3.34
N VAL A 51 -3.37 -3.61 3.10
CA VAL A 51 -3.80 -4.77 3.88
C VAL A 51 -2.78 -5.90 3.73
N LEU A 52 -2.33 -6.17 2.50
CA LEU A 52 -1.33 -7.18 2.22
C LEU A 52 0.01 -6.85 2.90
N LEU A 53 0.46 -5.60 2.85
CA LEU A 53 1.65 -5.16 3.57
C LEU A 53 1.50 -5.35 5.07
N GLY A 54 0.35 -4.98 5.64
CA GLY A 54 0.06 -5.18 7.06
C GLY A 54 0.15 -6.66 7.47
N ILE A 55 -0.39 -7.56 6.65
CA ILE A 55 -0.29 -9.01 6.88
C ILE A 55 1.17 -9.47 6.78
N MET A 56 1.92 -9.04 5.75
CA MET A 56 3.32 -9.43 5.56
C MET A 56 4.21 -8.92 6.70
N LEU A 57 3.96 -7.72 7.23
CA LEU A 57 4.71 -7.16 8.36
C LEU A 57 4.54 -7.96 9.65
N VAL A 58 3.40 -8.64 9.83
CA VAL A 58 3.16 -9.53 10.98
C VAL A 58 3.69 -10.94 10.70
N ALA A 59 3.65 -11.38 9.45
CA ALA A 59 4.04 -12.73 9.05
C ALA A 59 5.57 -12.91 8.89
N MET A 60 6.32 -11.83 8.62
CA MET A 60 7.74 -11.90 8.30
C MET A 60 8.63 -11.32 9.40
N PRO A 61 9.86 -11.83 9.55
CA PRO A 61 10.77 -11.40 10.61
C PRO A 61 11.35 -9.99 10.39
N THR A 62 11.39 -9.51 9.14
CA THR A 62 11.92 -8.18 8.82
C THR A 62 10.96 -7.35 7.98
N ALA A 63 10.90 -6.04 8.27
CA ALA A 63 10.06 -5.11 7.51
C ALA A 63 10.47 -4.98 6.04
N ALA A 64 11.77 -5.17 5.74
CA ALA A 64 12.29 -5.12 4.38
C ALA A 64 11.79 -6.33 3.57
N GLU A 65 11.86 -7.54 4.13
CA GLU A 65 11.36 -8.76 3.50
C GLU A 65 9.85 -8.68 3.25
N ALA A 66 9.10 -8.21 4.25
CA ALA A 66 7.66 -7.96 4.11
C ALA A 66 7.34 -7.04 2.93
N GLY A 67 8.05 -5.90 2.83
CA GLY A 67 7.87 -4.95 1.73
C GLY A 67 8.17 -5.56 0.36
N ILE A 68 9.27 -6.31 0.23
CA ILE A 68 9.64 -6.98 -1.02
C ILE A 68 8.58 -8.01 -1.41
N MET A 69 8.13 -8.83 -0.46
CA MET A 69 7.15 -9.88 -0.72
C MET A 69 5.78 -9.32 -1.08
N THR A 70 5.32 -8.25 -0.42
CA THR A 70 4.12 -7.52 -0.84
C THR A 70 4.24 -7.04 -2.28
N LEU A 71 5.39 -6.47 -2.67
CA LEU A 71 5.62 -5.97 -4.02
C LEU A 71 5.57 -7.11 -5.05
N ILE A 72 6.22 -8.24 -4.76
CA ILE A 72 6.19 -9.44 -5.62
C ILE A 72 4.76 -9.96 -5.79
N ILE A 73 3.99 -10.08 -4.71
CA ILE A 73 2.62 -10.59 -4.76
C ILE A 73 1.72 -9.64 -5.56
N MET A 74 1.81 -8.33 -5.32
CA MET A 74 1.02 -7.35 -6.08
C MET A 74 1.37 -7.37 -7.56
N PHE A 75 2.65 -7.56 -7.90
CA PHE A 75 3.09 -7.73 -9.28
C PHE A 75 2.55 -9.02 -9.91
N ALA A 76 2.54 -10.14 -9.18
CA ALA A 76 1.94 -11.37 -9.66
C ALA A 76 0.42 -11.21 -9.88
N LEU A 77 -0.29 -10.54 -8.97
CA LEU A 77 -1.71 -10.25 -9.11
C LEU A 77 -2.00 -9.35 -10.32
N SER A 78 -1.16 -8.35 -10.58
CA SER A 78 -1.34 -7.49 -11.75
C SER A 78 -1.10 -8.25 -13.06
N LEU A 79 -0.10 -9.13 -13.12
CA LEU A 79 0.13 -10.02 -14.26
C LEU A 79 -1.05 -10.96 -14.49
N LEU A 80 -1.59 -11.58 -13.43
CA LEU A 80 -2.79 -12.41 -13.53
C LEU A 80 -3.98 -11.61 -14.04
N GLY A 81 -4.17 -10.38 -13.55
CA GLY A 81 -5.20 -9.46 -14.03
C GLY A 81 -5.05 -9.11 -15.51
N LEU A 82 -3.81 -8.87 -15.97
CA LEU A 82 -3.51 -8.60 -17.38
C LEU A 82 -3.79 -9.81 -18.27
N VAL A 83 -3.34 -11.01 -17.86
CA VAL A 83 -3.62 -12.26 -18.60
C VAL A 83 -5.12 -12.52 -18.67
N TYR A 84 -5.83 -12.39 -17.54
CA TYR A 84 -7.28 -12.56 -17.50
C TYR A 84 -8.00 -11.58 -18.43
N THR A 85 -7.60 -10.30 -18.41
CA THR A 85 -8.18 -9.28 -19.28
C THR A 85 -7.88 -9.55 -20.75
N GLY A 86 -6.65 -9.96 -21.07
CA GLY A 86 -6.24 -10.32 -22.42
C GLY A 86 -6.99 -11.53 -22.99
N VAL A 87 -7.15 -12.58 -22.19
CA VAL A 87 -7.93 -13.77 -22.57
C VAL A 87 -9.40 -13.43 -22.73
N LYS A 88 -9.97 -12.64 -21.81
CA LYS A 88 -11.37 -12.22 -21.89
C LYS A 88 -11.66 -11.49 -23.20
N ASN A 89 -10.84 -10.50 -23.56
CA ASN A 89 -11.01 -9.70 -24.78
C ASN A 89 -10.73 -10.48 -26.09
N LEU A 90 -10.11 -11.66 -26.00
CA LEU A 90 -9.87 -12.51 -27.17
C LEU A 90 -11.05 -13.46 -27.43
N ILE A 91 -11.70 -13.93 -26.36
CA ILE A 91 -12.77 -14.94 -26.44
C ILE A 91 -14.15 -14.28 -26.60
N TRP A 92 -14.34 -13.09 -26.03
CA TRP A 92 -15.58 -12.32 -26.03
C TRP A 92 -15.32 -10.87 -26.43
#